data_AF-A0A935S138-F1
#
_entry.id   AF-A0A935S138-F1
#
_cell.length_a   1.000
_cell.length_b   1.000
_cell.length_c   1.000
_cell.angle_alpha   90.00
_cell.angle_beta   90.00
_cell.angle_gamma   90.00
#
_symmetry.space_group_name_H-M   'P 1'
#
loop_
_entity.id
_entity.type
_entity.pdbx_description
1 polymer ?
#
loop_
_entity_poly.entity_id
_entity_poly.type
_entity_poly.pdbx_seq_one_letter_code
_entity_poly.pdbx_strand_id
1 'polypeptide(L)'
;MSAFCPLIIKVASIPSARMQVYFIDNEEFFSRKATLADKTSGKSFDDNDERAMFFVRGVAETVKKLGWQPDIIHCHGWFASLMPLYVKKYYSEDPIFAESKIIVSLYDDAYPKALNKKFTEKLVFDGFNKKTSNI
;
A
#
# COMPACT_ATOMS: atom_id res chain seq x y z
N MET A 1 10.45 -2.38 -8.98
CA MET A 1 10.74 -2.09 -7.58
C MET A 1 12.03 -2.82 -7.22
N SER A 2 13.21 -2.20 -7.38
CA SER A 2 14.49 -2.92 -7.18
C SER A 2 14.55 -3.49 -5.75
N ALA A 3 15.29 -4.60 -5.57
CA ALA A 3 15.35 -5.37 -4.31
C ALA A 3 15.95 -4.61 -3.09
N PHE A 4 16.12 -3.29 -3.16
CA PHE A 4 16.88 -2.50 -2.18
C PHE A 4 16.22 -1.19 -1.74
N CYS A 5 14.90 -0.98 -1.91
CA CYS A 5 14.24 0.19 -1.31
C CYS A 5 13.99 -0.06 0.19
N PRO A 6 14.64 0.67 1.12
CA PRO A 6 14.48 0.42 2.56
C PRO A 6 13.11 0.86 3.06
N LEU A 7 12.44 0.01 3.83
CA LEU A 7 11.22 0.33 4.55
C LEU A 7 11.57 0.98 5.90
N ILE A 8 11.17 2.24 6.09
CA ILE A 8 11.29 2.95 7.36
C ILE A 8 9.93 2.93 8.05
N ILE A 9 9.90 2.53 9.31
CA ILE A 9 8.69 2.52 10.15
C ILE A 9 8.88 3.55 11.26
N LYS A 10 8.05 4.58 11.27
CA LYS A 10 7.97 5.53 12.40
C LYS A 10 6.71 5.23 13.19
N VAL A 11 6.78 5.41 14.50
CA VAL A 11 5.66 5.08 15.41
C VAL A 11 5.31 6.30 16.24
N ALA A 12 4.02 6.59 16.35
CA ALA A 12 3.47 7.51 17.32
C ALA A 12 2.37 6.82 18.12
N SER A 13 2.17 7.25 19.36
CA SER A 13 1.10 6.74 20.21
C SER A 13 0.16 7.89 20.57
N ILE A 14 -1.14 7.63 20.57
CA ILE A 14 -2.17 8.55 21.05
C ILE A 14 -2.74 7.97 22.35
N PRO A 15 -2.23 8.38 23.53
CA PRO A 15 -2.53 7.70 24.79
C PRO A 15 -4.02 7.76 25.18
N SER A 16 -4.68 8.89 24.91
CA SER A 16 -6.09 9.08 25.25
C SER A 16 -7.02 8.12 24.51
N ALA A 17 -6.67 7.77 23.27
CA ALA A 17 -7.41 6.80 22.44
C ALA A 17 -6.84 5.38 22.51
N ARG A 18 -5.75 5.17 23.27
CA ARG A 18 -4.96 3.92 23.31
C ARG A 18 -4.59 3.40 21.91
N MET A 19 -4.29 4.32 20.99
CA MET A 19 -4.05 4.01 19.59
C MET A 19 -2.57 4.13 19.23
N GLN A 20 -2.05 3.13 18.52
CA GLN A 20 -0.73 3.18 17.88
C GLN A 20 -0.89 3.57 16.42
N VAL A 21 -0.06 4.50 15.96
CA VAL A 21 -0.04 4.98 14.58
C VAL A 21 1.33 4.67 14.00
N TYR A 22 1.33 3.84 12.96
CA TYR A 22 2.52 3.45 12.22
C TYR A 22 2.56 4.21 10.90
N PHE A 23 3.69 4.87 10.65
CA PHE A 23 3.94 5.58 9.40
C PHE A 23 4.90 4.74 8.55
N ILE A 24 4.47 4.47 7.33
CA ILE A 24 5.29 3.84 6.30
C ILE A 24 6.04 4.94 5.56
N ASP A 25 7.36 4.87 5.58
CA ASP A 25 8.23 5.90 5.01
C ASP A 25 9.36 5.27 4.19
N ASN A 26 9.89 6.05 3.26
CA ASN A 26 10.98 5.71 2.35
C ASN A 26 11.47 6.99 1.66
N GLU A 27 12.79 7.18 1.65
CA GLU A 27 13.42 8.40 1.12
C GLU A 27 13.22 8.60 -0.39
N GLU A 28 13.10 7.51 -1.16
CA GLU A 28 12.90 7.58 -2.62
C GLU A 28 11.44 7.90 -2.97
N PHE A 29 10.49 7.32 -2.24
CA PHE A 29 9.05 7.40 -2.57
C PHE A 29 8.30 8.55 -1.87
N PHE A 30 8.73 9.01 -0.70
CA PHE A 30 7.94 9.93 0.13
C PHE A 30 8.68 11.23 0.54
N SER A 31 9.87 11.50 -0.01
CA SER A 31 10.63 12.73 0.27
C SER A 31 10.09 14.01 -0.40
N ARG A 32 9.14 13.90 -1.33
CA ARG A 32 8.59 15.06 -2.07
C ARG A 32 7.73 15.94 -1.17
N LYS A 33 7.78 17.27 -1.36
CA LYS A 33 6.93 18.26 -0.65
C LYS A 33 5.42 18.15 -0.94
N ALA A 34 5.05 17.33 -1.92
CA ALA A 34 3.69 17.11 -2.37
C ALA A 34 3.35 15.62 -2.29
N THR A 35 2.10 15.31 -1.95
CA THR A 35 1.68 13.94 -1.62
C THR A 35 1.37 13.13 -2.87
N LEU A 36 0.31 13.46 -3.61
CA LEU A 36 -0.18 12.64 -4.73
C LEU A 36 -0.16 13.36 -6.09
N ALA A 37 -0.21 14.69 -6.06
CA ALA A 37 -0.17 15.54 -7.24
C ALA A 37 0.66 16.79 -6.95
N ASP A 38 1.24 17.35 -8.01
CA ASP A 38 1.90 18.64 -7.93
C ASP A 38 0.90 19.73 -7.53
N LYS A 39 1.24 20.54 -6.51
CA LYS A 39 0.31 21.52 -5.92
C LYS A 39 -0.03 22.67 -6.87
N THR A 40 0.85 22.97 -7.81
CA THR A 40 0.69 24.11 -8.73
C THR A 40 -0.09 23.70 -9.98
N SER A 41 0.26 22.56 -10.57
CA SER A 41 -0.33 22.07 -11.82
C SER A 41 -1.51 21.12 -11.63
N GLY A 42 -1.71 20.58 -10.42
CA GLY A 42 -2.73 19.56 -10.14
C GLY A 42 -2.46 18.20 -10.79
N LYS A 43 -1.31 18.02 -11.45
CA LYS A 43 -0.98 16.78 -12.15
C LYS A 43 -0.51 15.70 -11.19
N SER A 44 -1.12 14.52 -11.25
CA SER A 44 -0.68 13.33 -10.50
C SER A 44 0.70 12.87 -10.94
N PHE A 45 1.51 12.41 -9.98
CA PHE A 45 2.83 11.85 -10.25
C PHE A 45 2.74 10.49 -10.95
N ASP A 46 3.62 10.27 -11.93
CA ASP A 46 3.57 9.08 -12.80
C ASP A 46 4.04 7.79 -12.08
N ASP A 47 4.69 7.91 -10.92
CA ASP A 47 5.14 6.82 -10.06
C ASP A 47 4.19 6.52 -8.89
N ASN A 48 3.00 7.14 -8.87
CA ASN A 48 2.02 6.91 -7.81
C ASN A 48 1.60 5.43 -7.68
N ASP A 49 1.64 4.67 -8.77
CA ASP A 49 1.37 3.24 -8.75
C ASP A 49 2.44 2.47 -7.96
N GLU A 50 3.72 2.77 -8.18
CA GLU A 50 4.84 2.19 -7.43
C GLU A 50 4.80 2.59 -5.96
N ARG A 51 4.44 3.84 -5.66
CA ARG A 51 4.30 4.35 -4.30
C ARG A 51 3.15 3.66 -3.55
N ALA A 52 2.02 3.43 -4.23
CA ALA A 52 0.90 2.70 -3.67
C ALA A 52 1.26 1.22 -3.40
N MET A 53 1.96 0.56 -4.34
CA MET A 53 2.47 -0.80 -4.15
C MET A 53 3.42 -0.89 -2.96
N PHE A 54 4.40 0.03 -2.88
CA PHE A 54 5.34 0.10 -1.77
C PHE A 54 4.62 0.32 -0.43
N PHE A 55 3.65 1.23 -0.38
CA PHE A 55 2.87 1.52 0.81
C PHE A 55 2.11 0.29 1.30
N VAL A 56 1.32 -0.35 0.42
CA VAL A 56 0.52 -1.53 0.76
C VAL A 56 1.40 -2.69 1.24
N ARG A 57 2.51 -2.95 0.54
CA ARG A 57 3.48 -3.98 0.94
C ARG A 57 4.13 -3.64 2.27
N GLY A 58 4.56 -2.39 2.46
CA GLY A 58 5.16 -1.91 3.70
C GLY A 58 4.24 -2.06 4.91
N VAL A 59 2.94 -1.77 4.74
CA VAL A 59 1.92 -2.02 5.78
C VAL A 59 1.83 -3.50 6.10
N ALA A 60 1.65 -4.37 5.09
CA ALA A 60 1.47 -5.81 5.31
C ALA A 60 2.71 -6.45 5.97
N GLU A 61 3.92 -6.12 5.52
CA GLU A 61 5.17 -6.60 6.13
C GLU A 61 5.34 -6.08 7.57
N THR A 62 4.89 -4.86 7.86
CA THR A 62 4.91 -4.31 9.22
C THR A 62 3.98 -5.09 10.14
N VAL A 63 2.73 -5.35 9.71
CA VAL A 63 1.75 -6.15 10.47
C VAL A 63 2.32 -7.55 10.78
N LYS A 64 2.91 -8.20 9.76
CA LYS A 64 3.62 -9.49 9.91
C LYS A 64 4.73 -9.43 10.94
N LYS A 65 5.61 -8.44 10.85
CA LYS A 65 6.76 -8.28 11.76
C LYS A 65 6.34 -8.04 13.21
N LEU A 66 5.21 -7.38 13.42
CA LEU A 66 4.64 -7.16 14.74
C LEU A 66 3.91 -8.39 15.31
N GLY A 67 3.64 -9.41 14.49
CA GLY A 67 2.84 -10.56 14.91
C GLY A 67 1.40 -10.20 15.28
N TRP A 68 0.89 -9.09 14.74
CA TRP A 68 -0.46 -8.60 15.01
C TRP A 68 -1.43 -9.15 13.97
N GLN A 69 -2.37 -10.01 14.38
CA GLN A 69 -3.44 -10.51 13.52
C GLN A 69 -4.61 -9.51 13.52
N PRO A 70 -4.91 -8.82 12.41
CA PRO A 70 -5.98 -7.84 12.38
C PRO A 70 -7.33 -8.51 12.11
N ASP A 71 -8.35 -8.15 12.90
CA ASP A 71 -9.74 -8.53 12.62
C ASP A 71 -10.27 -7.82 11.36
N ILE A 72 -9.91 -6.54 11.21
CA ILE A 72 -10.36 -5.66 10.13
C ILE A 72 -9.18 -4.92 9.52
N ILE A 73 -9.10 -4.95 8.19
CA ILE A 73 -8.22 -4.12 7.37
C ILE A 73 -9.10 -3.13 6.62
N HIS A 74 -9.13 -1.88 7.09
CA HIS A 74 -9.90 -0.81 6.45
C HIS A 74 -8.99 0.05 5.57
N CYS A 75 -9.20 -0.06 4.25
CA CYS A 75 -8.44 0.67 3.24
C CYS A 75 -9.18 1.96 2.87
N HIS A 76 -8.50 3.09 2.98
CA HIS A 76 -9.06 4.40 2.68
C HIS A 76 -8.49 4.96 1.37
N GLY A 77 -9.38 5.29 0.44
CA GLY A 77 -9.06 5.90 -0.84
C GLY A 77 -8.38 4.95 -1.83
N TRP A 78 -8.13 5.47 -3.03
CA TRP A 78 -7.51 4.69 -4.12
C TRP A 78 -6.06 4.31 -3.83
N PHE A 79 -5.33 5.09 -3.02
CA PHE A 79 -3.91 4.82 -2.74
C PHE A 79 -3.70 3.51 -1.96
N ALA A 80 -4.65 3.14 -1.11
CA ALA A 80 -4.63 1.89 -0.36
C ALA A 80 -5.43 0.76 -1.04
N SER A 81 -6.07 1.00 -2.19
CA SER A 81 -7.03 0.05 -2.79
C SER A 81 -6.38 -1.21 -3.36
N LEU A 82 -5.05 -1.28 -3.42
CA LEU A 82 -4.31 -2.50 -3.77
C LEU A 82 -4.20 -3.49 -2.60
N MET A 83 -4.44 -3.06 -1.37
CA MET A 83 -4.34 -3.92 -0.18
C MET A 83 -5.17 -5.22 -0.26
N PRO A 84 -6.46 -5.20 -0.70
CA PRO A 84 -7.23 -6.43 -0.85
C PRO A 84 -6.57 -7.43 -1.82
N LEU A 85 -6.00 -6.93 -2.92
CA LEU A 85 -5.29 -7.76 -3.89
C LEU A 85 -4.07 -8.42 -3.24
N TYR A 86 -3.23 -7.65 -2.55
CA TYR A 86 -2.06 -8.16 -1.86
C TYR A 86 -2.44 -9.21 -0.81
N VAL A 87 -3.40 -8.92 0.05
CA VAL A 87 -3.82 -9.86 1.11
C VAL A 87 -4.38 -11.15 0.51
N LYS A 88 -5.25 -11.06 -0.51
CA LYS A 88 -5.94 -12.24 -1.06
C LYS A 88 -5.10 -13.06 -2.04
N LYS A 89 -4.02 -12.50 -2.59
CA LYS A 89 -3.24 -13.16 -3.64
C LYS A 89 -1.76 -13.34 -3.32
N TYR A 90 -1.13 -12.36 -2.69
CA TYR A 90 0.28 -12.43 -2.34
C TYR A 90 0.48 -13.02 -0.95
N TYR A 91 -0.34 -12.62 0.02
CA TYR A 91 -0.30 -13.10 1.40
C TYR A 91 -1.39 -14.13 1.70
N SER A 92 -1.93 -14.83 0.69
CA SER A 92 -3.07 -15.74 0.86
C SER A 92 -2.78 -16.90 1.82
N GLU A 93 -1.54 -17.36 1.85
CA GLU A 93 -1.10 -18.47 2.70
C GLU A 93 -0.54 -18.00 4.06
N ASP A 94 -0.54 -16.69 4.32
CA ASP A 94 -0.02 -16.15 5.57
C ASP A 94 -1.12 -16.17 6.65
N PRO A 95 -0.96 -16.96 7.73
CA PRO A 95 -2.01 -17.14 8.73
C PRO A 95 -2.36 -15.84 9.46
N ILE A 96 -1.46 -14.84 9.45
CA ILE A 96 -1.72 -13.56 10.11
C ILE A 96 -2.91 -12.81 9.48
N PHE A 97 -3.23 -13.07 8.20
CA PHE A 97 -4.33 -12.42 7.49
C PHE A 97 -5.53 -13.34 7.20
N ALA A 98 -5.48 -14.61 7.63
CA ALA A 98 -6.48 -15.62 7.25
C ALA A 98 -7.91 -15.20 7.58
N GLU A 99 -8.12 -14.66 8.79
CA GLU A 99 -9.44 -14.28 9.30
C GLU A 99 -9.81 -12.81 9.05
N SER A 100 -8.88 -12.02 8.52
CA SER A 100 -9.06 -10.57 8.36
C SER A 100 -10.20 -10.25 7.39
N LYS A 101 -11.12 -9.38 7.83
CA LYS A 101 -12.15 -8.79 6.97
C LYS A 101 -11.59 -7.52 6.33
N ILE A 102 -11.81 -7.35 5.04
CA ILE A 102 -11.26 -6.22 4.29
C ILE A 102 -12.39 -5.30 3.86
N ILE A 103 -12.29 -4.03 4.23
CA ILE A 103 -13.25 -2.97 3.87
C ILE A 103 -12.51 -1.93 3.06
N VAL A 104 -13.08 -1.48 1.95
CA VAL A 104 -12.52 -0.41 1.13
C VAL A 104 -13.51 0.74 1.08
N SER A 105 -13.08 1.92 1.51
CA SER A 105 -13.84 3.16 1.35
C SER A 105 -13.21 3.98 0.24
N LEU A 106 -13.96 4.17 -0.85
CA LEU A 106 -13.58 5.03 -1.97
C LEU A 106 -14.22 6.40 -1.79
N TYR A 107 -13.53 7.44 -2.24
CA TYR A 107 -13.97 8.83 -2.15
C TYR A 107 -14.00 9.47 -3.53
N ASP A 108 -14.58 10.67 -3.61
CA ASP A 108 -14.65 11.48 -4.84
C ASP A 108 -13.33 12.24 -5.09
N ASP A 109 -12.21 11.52 -4.96
CA ASP A 109 -10.83 11.97 -5.18
C ASP A 109 -10.12 11.05 -6.19
N ALA A 110 -10.91 10.47 -7.10
CA ALA A 110 -10.53 9.43 -8.01
C ALA A 110 -9.25 9.79 -8.78
N TYR A 111 -8.30 8.84 -8.81
CA TYR A 111 -7.13 8.93 -9.68
C TYR A 111 -7.61 8.98 -11.14
N PRO A 112 -7.48 10.12 -11.84
CA PRO A 112 -8.18 10.35 -13.12
C PRO A 112 -7.50 9.63 -14.30
N LYS A 113 -6.37 8.94 -14.07
CA LYS A 113 -5.61 8.22 -15.08
C LYS A 113 -5.82 6.71 -14.91
N ALA A 114 -5.72 5.96 -16.00
CA ALA A 114 -5.55 4.52 -15.91
C ALA A 114 -4.23 4.18 -15.16
N LEU A 115 -4.19 3.00 -14.53
CA LEU A 115 -2.94 2.45 -14.02
C LEU A 115 -1.92 2.34 -15.17
N ASN A 116 -0.63 2.40 -14.82
CA ASN A 116 0.45 2.31 -15.80
C ASN A 116 0.26 1.05 -16.66
N LYS A 117 0.46 1.13 -17.98
CA LYS A 117 0.30 -0.04 -18.88
C LYS A 117 1.21 -1.21 -18.51
N LYS A 118 2.31 -0.94 -17.82
CA LYS A 118 3.26 -1.93 -17.29
C LYS A 118 2.94 -2.36 -15.86
N PHE A 119 1.79 -1.97 -15.29
CA PHE A 119 1.43 -2.29 -13.92
C PHE A 119 1.44 -3.80 -13.65
N THR A 120 0.92 -4.61 -14.58
CA THR A 120 1.01 -6.07 -14.54
C THR A 120 2.46 -6.56 -14.48
N GLU A 121 3.36 -6.00 -15.28
CA GLU A 121 4.79 -6.33 -15.25
C GLU A 121 5.41 -5.95 -13.90
N LYS A 122 5.03 -4.80 -13.33
CA LYS A 122 5.47 -4.35 -12.00
C LYS A 122 4.99 -5.29 -10.89
N LEU A 123 3.74 -5.78 -10.93
CA LEU A 123 3.22 -6.77 -9.99
C LEU A 123 3.99 -8.09 -10.07
N VAL A 124 4.26 -8.58 -11.29
CA VAL A 124 5.06 -9.80 -11.49
C VAL A 124 6.47 -9.60 -10.96
N PHE A 125 7.08 -8.44 -11.20
CA PHE A 125 8.38 -8.08 -10.64
C PHE A 125 8.35 -8.09 -9.10
N ASP A 126 7.25 -7.62 -8.49
CA ASP A 126 7.07 -7.57 -7.03
C ASP A 126 6.84 -8.95 -6.39
N GLY A 127 6.74 -10.00 -7.20
CA GLY A 127 6.64 -11.40 -6.76
C GLY A 127 5.26 -12.02 -6.93
N PHE A 128 4.32 -11.36 -7.62
CA PHE A 128 3.05 -11.99 -7.99
C PHE A 128 3.25 -13.04 -9.09
N ASN A 129 2.56 -14.18 -8.96
CA ASN A 129 2.53 -15.19 -10.02
C ASN A 129 1.89 -14.64 -11.31
N LYS A 130 2.43 -15.05 -12.47
CA LYS A 130 1.91 -14.67 -13.82
C LYS A 130 0.42 -15.00 -14.02
N LYS A 131 -0.11 -16.03 -13.35
CA LYS A 131 -1.53 -16.40 -13.44
C LYS A 131 -2.44 -15.44 -12.67
N THR A 132 -1.92 -14.79 -11.64
CA THR A 132 -2.68 -13.93 -10.72
C THR A 132 -2.65 -12.45 -11.12
N SER A 133 -1.81 -12.11 -12.10
CA SER A 133 -1.56 -10.76 -12.59
C SER A 133 -2.43 -10.38 -13.81
N ASN A 134 -3.24 -11.30 -14.32
CA ASN A 134 -4.30 -11.03 -15.32
C ASN A 134 -5.54 -10.41 -14.62
N ILE A 135 -5.38 -9.20 -14.10
CA ILE A 135 -6.45 -8.39 -13.47
C ILE A 135 -6.91 -7.33 -14.47
#